data_AF-A0A931RKH1-F1
#
_entry.id   AF-A0A931RKH1-F1
#
_cell.length_a   1.000
_cell.length_b   1.000
_cell.length_c   1.000
_cell.angle_alpha   90.00
_cell.angle_beta   90.00
_cell.angle_gamma   90.00
#
_symmetry.space_group_name_H-M   'P 1'
#
loop_
_entity.id
_entity.type
_entity.pdbx_description
1 polymer ?
#
loop_
_entity_poly.entity_id
_entity_poly.type
_entity_poly.pdbx_seq_one_letter_code
_entity_poly.pdbx_strand_id
1 'polypeptide(L)'
;MAKYAQKFNHIHMGLMAVVGIIMGVFFTLIAVSSSFSKNANAGFDEFGYNYTAQIFTGKADGVDRLLDGKLWGDAAYANDQLVMKWSKAWNDARFNGATWTCDAWTDNEWNGQTPGGSQETWHYKIVWVGRPLEQSTCWKEGGYPIWGEFEVIFSQGTVANKHFWDAHARPAGYGGF
;
A
#
# COMPACT_ATOMS: atom_id res chain seq x y z
N MET A 1 53.26 53.12 24.74
CA MET A 1 52.08 52.34 25.17
C MET A 1 50.88 53.27 25.24
N ALA A 2 49.70 52.76 24.87
CA ALA A 2 48.39 53.43 24.78
C ALA A 2 48.23 54.47 23.66
N LYS A 3 47.17 54.52 22.85
CA LYS A 3 46.05 53.61 22.52
C LYS A 3 45.38 54.32 21.32
N TYR A 4 45.55 53.85 20.08
CA TYR A 4 44.71 54.30 18.96
C TYR A 4 43.35 53.58 19.12
N ALA A 5 42.49 54.13 19.99
CA ALA A 5 41.12 53.67 20.11
C ALA A 5 40.33 54.25 18.94
N GLN A 6 40.17 53.43 17.89
CA GLN A 6 39.33 53.72 16.74
C GLN A 6 37.90 54.00 17.22
N LYS A 7 37.44 55.24 17.07
CA LYS A 7 36.05 55.62 17.32
C LYS A 7 35.15 54.84 16.37
N PHE A 8 34.49 53.82 16.90
CA PHE A 8 33.40 53.14 16.20
C PHE A 8 32.22 54.11 16.12
N ASN A 9 32.06 54.79 14.98
CA ASN A 9 30.93 55.70 14.76
C ASN A 9 29.63 54.89 14.72
N HIS A 10 28.60 55.35 15.43
CA HIS A 10 27.28 54.69 15.54
C HIS A 10 26.65 54.30 14.18
N ILE A 11 27.01 55.00 13.12
CA ILE A 11 26.62 54.71 11.73
C ILE A 11 27.15 53.33 11.26
N HIS A 12 28.36 52.95 11.64
CA HIS A 12 28.95 51.64 11.29
C HIS A 12 28.25 50.50 12.05
N MET A 13 27.80 50.76 13.27
CA MET A 13 27.11 49.77 14.10
C MET A 13 25.67 49.53 13.60
N GLY A 14 24.98 50.57 13.13
CA GLY A 14 23.66 50.45 12.50
C GLY A 14 23.70 49.72 11.15
N LEU A 15 24.69 50.02 10.30
CA LEU A 15 24.85 49.37 9.00
C LEU A 15 25.20 47.87 9.15
N MET A 16 26.07 47.51 10.10
CA MET A 16 26.40 46.12 10.42
C MET A 16 25.18 45.34 10.94
N ALA A 17 24.33 45.96 11.75
CA ALA A 17 23.11 45.34 12.26
C ALA A 17 22.09 45.05 11.14
N VAL A 18 21.91 45.98 10.20
CA VAL A 18 21.01 45.79 9.05
C VAL A 18 21.52 44.69 8.11
N VAL A 19 22.84 44.65 7.84
CA VAL A 19 23.46 43.59 7.03
C VAL A 19 23.33 42.21 7.72
N GLY A 20 23.47 42.16 9.05
CA GLY A 20 23.25 40.94 9.84
C GLY A 20 21.80 40.44 9.78
N ILE A 21 20.82 41.35 9.84
CA ILE A 21 19.39 41.00 9.72
C ILE A 21 19.07 40.51 8.29
N ILE A 22 19.57 41.19 7.26
CA ILE A 22 19.37 40.79 5.87
C ILE A 22 20.00 39.42 5.61
N MET A 23 21.23 39.17 6.08
CA MET A 23 21.85 37.86 5.97
C MET A 23 21.12 36.77 6.77
N GLY A 24 20.59 37.09 7.95
CA GLY A 24 19.79 36.15 8.76
C GLY A 24 18.44 35.79 8.11
N VAL A 25 17.79 36.75 7.46
CA VAL A 25 16.57 36.52 6.67
C VAL A 25 16.88 35.72 5.41
N PHE A 26 18.01 35.99 4.75
CA PHE A 26 18.45 35.23 3.57
C PHE A 26 18.81 33.76 3.93
N PHE A 27 19.46 33.53 5.07
CA PHE A 27 19.76 32.18 5.56
C PHE A 27 18.52 31.39 5.98
N THR A 28 17.51 32.05 6.55
CA THR A 28 16.24 31.40 6.90
C THR A 28 15.38 31.10 5.66
N LEU A 29 15.42 31.92 4.62
CA LEU A 29 14.74 31.64 3.34
C LEU A 29 15.38 30.46 2.57
N ILE A 30 16.70 30.31 2.60
CA ILE A 30 17.38 29.17 1.96
C ILE A 30 17.14 27.87 2.73
N ALA A 31 17.03 27.91 4.07
CA ALA A 31 16.73 26.73 4.90
C ALA A 31 15.29 26.21 4.76
N VAL A 32 14.35 27.03 4.25
CA VAL A 32 12.98 26.60 3.94
C VAL A 32 12.87 26.05 2.50
N SER A 33 13.95 26.17 1.70
CA SER A 33 14.01 25.68 0.32
C SER A 33 14.43 24.23 0.19
N SER A 34 14.77 23.54 1.30
CA SER A 34 14.73 22.08 1.34
C SER A 34 13.28 21.63 1.28
N SER A 35 12.72 21.75 0.07
CA SER A 35 11.75 20.80 -0.44
C SER A 35 12.29 19.43 -0.04
N PHE A 36 11.69 18.83 0.98
CA PHE A 36 11.76 17.39 1.15
C PHE A 36 11.41 16.85 -0.21
N SER A 37 12.43 16.36 -0.92
CA SER A 37 12.26 15.67 -2.18
C SER A 37 11.20 14.63 -1.89
N LYS A 38 10.03 14.84 -2.51
CA LYS A 38 8.94 13.88 -2.66
C LYS A 38 9.57 12.49 -2.63
N ASN A 39 9.27 11.67 -1.61
CA ASN A 39 9.69 10.28 -1.60
C ASN A 39 9.25 9.70 -2.94
N ALA A 40 10.16 9.63 -3.90
CA ALA A 40 9.92 8.97 -5.18
C ALA A 40 9.83 7.50 -4.78
N ASN A 41 8.59 7.01 -4.70
CA ASN A 41 8.19 5.73 -4.15
C ASN A 41 9.26 4.65 -4.26
N ALA A 42 9.71 4.16 -3.11
CA ALA A 42 10.67 3.08 -2.95
C ALA A 42 10.10 1.70 -3.39
N GLY A 43 9.66 1.58 -4.64
CA GLY A 43 9.15 0.36 -5.25
C GLY A 43 7.63 0.28 -5.43
N PHE A 44 6.86 1.24 -4.91
CA PHE A 44 5.41 1.30 -5.10
C PHE A 44 5.01 2.18 -6.31
N ASP A 45 4.03 1.75 -7.11
CA ASP A 45 3.41 2.62 -8.12
C ASP A 45 2.37 3.57 -7.48
N GLU A 46 1.77 4.45 -8.28
CA GLU A 46 0.74 5.40 -7.83
C GLU A 46 -0.53 4.72 -7.30
N PHE A 47 -0.74 3.45 -7.64
CA PHE A 47 -1.90 2.66 -7.25
C PHE A 47 -1.68 1.92 -5.93
N GLY A 48 -0.43 1.79 -5.48
CA GLY A 48 -0.06 1.09 -4.25
C GLY A 48 0.52 -0.30 -4.47
N TYR A 49 0.87 -0.69 -5.71
CA TYR A 49 1.53 -1.96 -6.00
C TYR A 49 3.06 -1.84 -5.94
N ASN A 50 3.71 -2.81 -5.30
CA ASN A 50 5.13 -3.08 -5.44
C ASN A 50 5.34 -4.50 -5.98
N TYR A 51 5.51 -4.61 -7.30
CA TYR A 51 5.65 -5.90 -8.00
C TYR A 51 6.96 -6.63 -7.67
N THR A 52 7.99 -5.90 -7.24
CA THR A 52 9.27 -6.51 -6.81
C THR A 52 9.10 -7.22 -5.47
N ALA A 53 8.39 -6.58 -4.54
CA ALA A 53 8.10 -7.14 -3.21
C ALA A 53 6.80 -7.98 -3.16
N GLN A 54 6.07 -8.08 -4.28
CA GLN A 54 4.82 -8.84 -4.40
C GLN A 54 3.76 -8.43 -3.36
N ILE A 55 3.64 -7.14 -3.15
CA ILE A 55 2.75 -6.55 -2.15
C ILE A 55 2.00 -5.35 -2.74
N PHE A 56 0.74 -5.24 -2.36
CA PHE A 56 -0.08 -4.05 -2.54
C PHE A 56 -0.36 -3.47 -1.15
N THR A 57 -0.29 -2.15 -1.02
CA THR A 57 -0.75 -1.44 0.17
C THR A 57 -1.37 -0.12 -0.22
N GLY A 58 -2.63 0.08 0.16
CA GLY A 58 -3.34 1.31 -0.15
C GLY A 58 -4.85 1.17 -0.04
N LYS A 59 -5.56 2.17 -0.57
CA LYS A 59 -7.01 2.12 -0.71
C LYS A 59 -7.42 1.11 -1.78
N ALA A 60 -8.55 0.42 -1.60
CA ALA A 60 -9.06 -0.53 -2.58
C ALA A 60 -9.32 0.11 -3.96
N ASP A 61 -9.60 1.41 -4.03
CA ASP A 61 -9.64 2.24 -5.25
C ASP A 61 -8.40 2.10 -6.16
N GLY A 62 -7.24 1.73 -5.61
CA GLY A 62 -6.02 1.49 -6.39
C GLY A 62 -5.98 0.15 -7.11
N VAL A 63 -6.79 -0.83 -6.70
CA VAL A 63 -6.66 -2.23 -7.16
C VAL A 63 -6.94 -2.38 -8.66
N ASP A 64 -7.89 -1.62 -9.21
CA ASP A 64 -8.24 -1.67 -10.63
C ASP A 64 -7.45 -0.68 -11.50
N ARG A 65 -6.57 0.10 -10.86
CA ARG A 65 -5.68 1.09 -11.47
C ARG A 65 -6.41 2.26 -12.14
N LEU A 66 -7.57 2.68 -11.62
CA LEU A 66 -8.32 3.83 -12.14
C LEU A 66 -8.35 5.04 -11.20
N LEU A 67 -8.20 4.86 -9.87
CA LEU A 67 -8.26 5.93 -8.86
C LEU A 67 -9.45 6.89 -9.06
N ASP A 68 -10.64 6.33 -9.30
CA ASP A 68 -11.86 7.08 -9.62
C ASP A 68 -12.88 7.08 -8.46
N GLY A 69 -12.43 6.67 -7.27
CA GLY A 69 -13.25 6.50 -6.08
C GLY A 69 -14.11 5.24 -6.13
N LYS A 70 -13.72 4.24 -6.93
CA LYS A 70 -14.45 2.98 -7.12
C LYS A 70 -13.48 1.81 -7.20
N LEU A 71 -13.97 0.64 -6.83
CA LEU A 71 -13.35 -0.64 -7.08
C LEU A 71 -14.21 -1.38 -8.10
N TRP A 72 -13.71 -1.55 -9.33
CA TRP A 72 -14.42 -2.24 -10.41
C TRP A 72 -15.83 -1.66 -10.68
N GLY A 73 -15.96 -0.34 -10.54
CA GLY A 73 -17.22 0.38 -10.75
C GLY A 73 -18.12 0.51 -9.51
N ASP A 74 -17.76 -0.09 -8.37
CA ASP A 74 -18.48 0.03 -7.11
C ASP A 74 -17.74 0.93 -6.10
N ALA A 75 -18.42 1.94 -5.56
CA ALA A 75 -17.85 2.85 -4.56
C ALA A 75 -17.87 2.28 -3.13
N ALA A 76 -18.63 1.20 -2.87
CA ALA A 76 -18.89 0.69 -1.52
C ALA A 76 -17.61 0.37 -0.72
N TYR A 77 -16.58 -0.12 -1.40
CA TYR A 77 -15.33 -0.56 -0.78
C TYR A 77 -14.13 0.32 -1.11
N ALA A 78 -14.29 1.37 -1.93
CA ALA A 78 -13.18 2.15 -2.47
C ALA A 78 -12.29 2.82 -1.41
N ASN A 79 -12.87 3.15 -0.25
CA ASN A 79 -12.15 3.78 0.88
C ASN A 79 -11.54 2.78 1.86
N ASP A 80 -11.73 1.48 1.66
CA ASP A 80 -11.17 0.47 2.52
C ASP A 80 -9.66 0.39 2.31
N GLN A 81 -8.93 0.16 3.39
CA GLN A 81 -7.51 -0.13 3.32
C GLN A 81 -7.31 -1.61 3.05
N LEU A 82 -6.42 -1.91 2.11
CA LEU A 82 -6.13 -3.25 1.70
C LEU A 82 -4.61 -3.45 1.69
N VAL A 83 -4.18 -4.55 2.29
CA VAL A 83 -2.86 -5.13 2.07
C VAL A 83 -3.07 -6.45 1.33
N MET A 84 -2.53 -6.55 0.11
CA MET A 84 -2.48 -7.83 -0.59
C MET A 84 -1.05 -8.31 -0.70
N LYS A 85 -0.82 -9.60 -0.55
CA LYS A 85 0.46 -10.24 -0.85
C LYS A 85 0.21 -11.39 -1.81
N TRP A 86 1.15 -11.66 -2.70
CA TRP A 86 0.98 -12.75 -3.64
C TRP A 86 2.28 -13.52 -3.88
N SER A 87 2.14 -14.73 -4.39
CA SER A 87 3.27 -15.59 -4.70
C SER A 87 4.00 -15.15 -5.98
N LYS A 88 5.21 -15.66 -6.18
CA LYS A 88 5.90 -15.51 -7.47
C LYS A 88 5.10 -16.09 -8.63
N ALA A 89 4.47 -17.26 -8.47
CA ALA A 89 3.66 -17.85 -9.53
C ALA A 89 2.43 -16.98 -9.86
N TRP A 90 1.79 -16.38 -8.85
CA TRP A 90 0.73 -15.40 -9.08
C TRP A 90 1.24 -14.19 -9.86
N ASN A 91 2.38 -13.63 -9.45
CA ASN A 91 2.98 -12.47 -10.11
C ASN A 91 3.28 -12.75 -11.58
N ASP A 92 3.95 -13.88 -11.85
CA ASP A 92 4.36 -14.29 -13.17
C ASP A 92 3.15 -14.54 -14.07
N ALA A 93 2.08 -15.15 -13.56
CA ALA A 93 0.86 -15.39 -14.35
C ALA A 93 0.01 -14.13 -14.53
N ARG A 94 -0.34 -13.43 -13.44
CA ARG A 94 -1.28 -12.29 -13.47
C ARG A 94 -0.72 -11.07 -14.19
N PHE A 95 0.58 -10.82 -14.06
CA PHE A 95 1.21 -9.58 -14.52
C PHE A 95 2.22 -9.81 -15.65
N ASN A 96 2.78 -11.01 -15.81
CA ASN A 96 3.81 -11.30 -16.81
C ASN A 96 3.40 -12.37 -17.85
N GLY A 97 2.15 -12.85 -17.81
CA GLY A 97 1.59 -13.74 -18.83
C GLY A 97 2.11 -15.18 -18.80
N ALA A 98 2.74 -15.61 -17.70
CA ALA A 98 3.07 -17.02 -17.51
C ALA A 98 1.81 -17.88 -17.30
N THR A 99 1.96 -19.20 -17.44
CA THR A 99 0.89 -20.15 -17.13
C THR A 99 0.65 -20.19 -15.62
N TRP A 100 -0.61 -20.22 -15.21
CA TRP A 100 -1.00 -20.44 -13.81
C TRP A 100 -0.60 -21.85 -13.34
N THR A 101 -0.23 -21.98 -12.06
CA THR A 101 0.13 -23.24 -11.41
C THR A 101 -0.47 -23.31 -10.00
N CYS A 102 -0.47 -24.49 -9.36
CA CYS A 102 -0.92 -24.63 -7.97
C CYS A 102 -0.13 -23.76 -6.96
N ASP A 103 1.03 -23.21 -7.35
CA ASP A 103 1.84 -22.33 -6.51
C ASP A 103 1.34 -20.88 -6.51
N ALA A 104 0.36 -20.55 -7.36
CA ALA A 104 -0.20 -19.21 -7.46
C ALA A 104 -1.22 -18.95 -6.35
N TRP A 105 -0.93 -17.98 -5.50
CA TRP A 105 -1.81 -17.57 -4.40
C TRP A 105 -1.76 -16.06 -4.16
N THR A 106 -2.83 -15.53 -3.56
CA THR A 106 -2.91 -14.18 -2.99
C THR A 106 -3.54 -14.23 -1.60
N ASP A 107 -3.05 -13.37 -0.71
CA ASP A 107 -3.52 -13.12 0.65
C ASP A 107 -4.05 -11.69 0.70
N ASN A 108 -5.27 -11.49 1.19
CA ASN A 108 -5.90 -10.17 1.26
C ASN A 108 -6.30 -9.87 2.69
N GLU A 109 -5.70 -8.82 3.25
CA GLU A 109 -6.04 -8.26 4.56
C GLU A 109 -6.81 -6.96 4.33
N TRP A 110 -8.14 -7.04 4.47
CA TRP A 110 -9.09 -5.99 4.15
C TRP A 110 -9.56 -5.27 5.42
N ASN A 111 -9.51 -3.95 5.42
CA ASN A 111 -9.93 -3.12 6.54
C ASN A 111 -10.75 -1.90 6.09
N GLY A 112 -12.07 -2.01 6.20
CA GLY A 112 -13.04 -0.94 6.02
C GLY A 112 -13.37 -0.14 7.28
N GLN A 113 -12.69 -0.38 8.41
CA GLN A 113 -12.79 0.44 9.64
C GLN A 113 -12.02 1.76 9.49
N THR A 114 -12.30 2.47 8.42
CA THR A 114 -11.62 3.71 8.02
C THR A 114 -12.68 4.79 7.78
N PRO A 115 -12.31 6.08 7.82
CA PRO A 115 -13.24 7.15 7.48
C PRO A 115 -13.83 6.95 6.08
N GLY A 116 -15.15 6.70 6.00
CA GLY A 116 -15.87 6.47 4.75
C GLY A 116 -15.69 5.09 4.12
N GLY A 117 -15.09 4.14 4.84
CA GLY A 117 -14.99 2.74 4.43
C GLY A 117 -16.25 1.92 4.72
N SER A 118 -16.27 0.67 4.27
CA SER A 118 -17.39 -0.27 4.32
C SER A 118 -17.84 -0.65 5.73
N GLN A 119 -17.03 -0.39 6.76
CA GLN A 119 -17.21 -0.90 8.12
C GLN A 119 -17.10 -2.43 8.22
N GLU A 120 -16.46 -3.06 7.24
CA GLU A 120 -16.18 -4.49 7.24
C GLU A 120 -14.67 -4.74 7.39
N THR A 121 -14.31 -5.93 7.88
CA THR A 121 -12.91 -6.41 7.85
C THR A 121 -12.92 -7.83 7.33
N TRP A 122 -11.93 -8.20 6.53
CA TRP A 122 -11.86 -9.54 5.96
C TRP A 122 -10.41 -10.00 5.82
N HIS A 123 -10.19 -11.29 6.05
CA HIS A 123 -8.95 -11.99 5.72
C HIS A 123 -9.28 -13.11 4.74
N TYR A 124 -8.78 -12.99 3.52
CA TYR A 124 -8.91 -14.02 2.49
C TYR A 124 -7.56 -14.64 2.16
N LYS A 125 -7.59 -15.95 1.91
CA LYS A 125 -6.51 -16.68 1.24
C LYS A 125 -7.07 -17.35 0.00
N ILE A 126 -6.46 -17.08 -1.14
CA ILE A 126 -6.97 -17.47 -2.44
C ILE A 126 -5.86 -18.16 -3.23
N VAL A 127 -6.17 -19.30 -3.84
CA VAL A 127 -5.22 -20.08 -4.64
C VAL A 127 -5.79 -20.35 -6.03
N TRP A 128 -4.92 -20.53 -7.02
CA TRP A 128 -5.33 -21.01 -8.33
C TRP A 128 -5.51 -22.54 -8.29
N VAL A 129 -6.61 -23.01 -8.84
CA VAL A 129 -6.94 -24.44 -8.97
C VAL A 129 -7.22 -24.87 -10.40
N GLY A 130 -7.38 -23.91 -11.32
CA GLY A 130 -7.72 -24.17 -12.71
C GLY A 130 -9.19 -24.49 -12.93
N ARG A 131 -9.58 -24.58 -14.21
CA ARG A 131 -10.97 -24.79 -14.64
C ARG A 131 -11.70 -26.00 -14.06
N PRO A 132 -11.03 -27.12 -13.73
CA PRO A 132 -11.71 -28.25 -13.09
C PRO A 132 -12.22 -27.93 -11.68
N LEU A 133 -11.80 -26.82 -11.06
CA LEU A 133 -12.21 -26.38 -9.73
C LEU A 133 -12.10 -27.51 -8.69
N GLU A 134 -13.22 -28.00 -8.15
CA GLU A 134 -13.29 -29.07 -7.15
C GLU A 134 -12.65 -30.39 -7.62
N GLN A 135 -12.51 -30.59 -8.92
CA GLN A 135 -11.88 -31.78 -9.51
C GLN A 135 -10.37 -31.60 -9.74
N SER A 136 -9.81 -30.43 -9.41
CA SER A 136 -8.39 -30.14 -9.55
C SER A 136 -7.55 -30.88 -8.52
N THR A 137 -6.34 -31.28 -8.90
CA THR A 137 -5.33 -31.74 -7.94
C THR A 137 -4.84 -30.63 -7.00
N CYS A 138 -5.03 -29.37 -7.38
CA CYS A 138 -4.75 -28.22 -6.52
C CYS A 138 -5.91 -27.88 -5.57
N TRP A 139 -7.07 -28.54 -5.66
CA TRP A 139 -8.22 -28.20 -4.82
C TRP A 139 -8.03 -28.62 -3.37
N LYS A 140 -8.51 -27.82 -2.41
CA LYS A 140 -8.53 -28.17 -1.00
C LYS A 140 -9.96 -28.39 -0.49
N GLU A 141 -10.17 -29.46 0.27
CA GLU A 141 -11.48 -29.69 0.88
C GLU A 141 -11.80 -28.57 1.89
N GLY A 142 -12.99 -27.96 1.76
CA GLY A 142 -13.49 -26.91 2.65
C GLY A 142 -13.31 -25.48 2.13
N GLY A 143 -12.77 -25.29 0.93
CA GLY A 143 -12.84 -24.02 0.21
C GLY A 143 -14.08 -23.91 -0.69
N TYR A 144 -14.17 -22.78 -1.42
CA TYR A 144 -15.22 -22.55 -2.41
C TYR A 144 -14.67 -21.84 -3.66
N PRO A 145 -15.27 -22.06 -4.85
CA PRO A 145 -14.73 -21.55 -6.09
C PRO A 145 -15.05 -20.06 -6.26
N ILE A 146 -14.09 -19.32 -6.80
CA ILE A 146 -14.25 -17.93 -7.23
C ILE A 146 -13.53 -17.71 -8.56
N TRP A 147 -13.95 -16.67 -9.29
CA TRP A 147 -13.28 -16.20 -10.51
C TRP A 147 -13.04 -17.29 -11.59
N GLY A 148 -13.85 -18.36 -11.59
CA GLY A 148 -13.85 -19.44 -12.59
C GLY A 148 -12.69 -20.43 -12.53
N GLU A 149 -11.57 -20.10 -11.89
CA GLU A 149 -10.36 -20.94 -11.83
C GLU A 149 -9.62 -20.86 -10.49
N PHE A 150 -10.21 -20.22 -9.47
CA PHE A 150 -9.60 -19.97 -8.17
C PHE A 150 -10.46 -20.53 -7.04
N GLU A 151 -9.83 -20.77 -5.90
CA GLU A 151 -10.44 -21.27 -4.68
C GLU A 151 -10.13 -20.32 -3.52
N VAL A 152 -11.15 -19.95 -2.73
CA VAL A 152 -10.93 -19.36 -1.42
C VAL A 152 -10.74 -20.48 -0.41
N ILE A 153 -9.51 -20.65 0.07
CA ILE A 153 -9.16 -21.69 1.06
C ILE A 153 -9.35 -21.22 2.50
N PHE A 154 -9.51 -19.92 2.72
CA PHE A 154 -9.75 -19.32 4.02
C PHE A 154 -10.45 -17.97 3.86
N SER A 155 -11.53 -17.75 4.61
CA SER A 155 -12.26 -16.49 4.67
C SER A 155 -12.82 -16.32 6.07
N GLN A 156 -12.44 -15.24 6.73
CA GLN A 156 -13.10 -14.78 7.96
C GLN A 156 -13.12 -13.26 8.00
N GLY A 157 -14.03 -12.70 8.77
CA GLY A 157 -14.17 -11.26 8.83
C GLY A 157 -15.20 -10.78 9.82
N THR A 158 -15.38 -9.47 9.88
CA THR A 158 -16.45 -8.83 10.65
C THR A 158 -17.33 -8.00 9.74
N VAL A 159 -18.64 -8.22 9.80
CA VAL A 159 -19.67 -7.41 9.15
C VAL A 159 -20.73 -7.04 10.19
N ALA A 160 -21.14 -5.78 10.24
CA ALA A 160 -22.13 -5.30 11.21
C ALA A 160 -21.84 -5.76 12.67
N ASN A 161 -20.57 -5.69 13.07
CA ASN A 161 -20.06 -6.11 14.39
C ASN A 161 -20.25 -7.60 14.74
N LYS A 162 -20.43 -8.47 13.74
CA LYS A 162 -20.45 -9.92 13.92
C LYS A 162 -19.28 -10.56 13.18
N HIS A 163 -18.64 -11.53 13.84
CA HIS A 163 -17.55 -12.31 13.24
C HIS A 163 -18.11 -13.47 12.40
N PHE A 164 -17.56 -13.65 11.20
CA PHE A 164 -17.94 -14.67 10.23
C PHE A 164 -16.73 -15.52 9.84
N TRP A 165 -17.02 -16.77 9.46
CA TRP A 165 -16.08 -17.73 8.88
C TRP A 165 -16.78 -18.40 7.71
N ASP A 166 -16.35 -18.13 6.48
CA ASP A 166 -16.98 -18.71 5.29
C ASP A 166 -16.21 -19.91 4.74
N ALA A 167 -14.89 -19.90 4.90
CA ALA A 167 -14.03 -20.98 4.43
C ALA A 167 -12.92 -21.28 5.44
N HIS A 168 -12.64 -22.57 5.59
CA HIS A 168 -11.52 -23.06 6.37
C HIS A 168 -11.07 -24.41 5.79
N ALA A 169 -10.44 -24.35 4.63
CA ALA A 169 -9.95 -25.53 3.95
C ALA A 169 -8.88 -26.25 4.77
N ARG A 170 -8.70 -27.55 4.50
CA ARG A 170 -7.73 -28.39 5.22
C ARG A 170 -6.72 -29.00 4.24
N PRO A 171 -5.47 -28.49 4.18
CA PRO A 171 -4.92 -27.33 4.91
C PRO A 171 -5.29 -25.97 4.27
N ALA A 172 -5.42 -24.92 5.10
CA ALA A 172 -5.60 -23.52 4.68
C ALA A 172 -4.26 -22.75 4.56
N GLY A 173 -3.21 -23.45 4.12
CA GLY A 173 -1.86 -22.92 3.95
C GLY A 173 -1.47 -22.80 2.48
N TYR A 174 -0.50 -21.92 2.19
CA TYR A 174 -0.02 -21.60 0.84
C TYR A 174 0.95 -22.63 0.22
N GLY A 175 1.26 -23.71 0.93
CA GLY A 175 2.24 -24.70 0.48
C GLY A 175 2.06 -26.02 1.21
N GLY A 176 1.88 -27.07 0.40
CA GLY A 176 1.57 -28.45 0.79
C GLY A 176 0.64 -29.09 -0.24
N PHE A 177 1.10 -29.22 -1.49
CA PHE A 177 0.51 -30.04 -2.55
C PHE A 177 1.47 -31.17 -2.89
#